data_AF-A0A914HW70-F1
#
_entry.id   AF-A0A914HW70-F1
#
_cell.length_a   1.000
_cell.length_b   1.000
_cell.length_c   1.000
_cell.angle_alpha   90.00
_cell.angle_beta   90.00
_cell.angle_gamma   90.00
#
_symmetry.space_group_name_H-M   'P 1'
#
loop_
_entity.id
_entity.type
_entity.pdbx_description
1 polymer ?
#
loop_
_entity_poly.entity_id
_entity_poly.type
_entity_poly.pdbx_seq_one_letter_code
_entity_poly.pdbx_strand_id
1 'polypeptide(L)'
;MSANRISASKQFTAAFNISKDFSPIEKDFQNLLHLGAFMNDLDEMALRILTMDLLSSTGQNGTGWCKKKCGFGYQLAVIADLDKDSKVKGKENVWQTFVRRGRLFYDPAAGVVQSDPAAAATPAATAAATAAATAAATAAATAAATAAATAAATAAATAAGVVQPSVKIEWLKLETVEQKLSGNLSDKGRAMELSDLCIFDGHLLTVDDRTGFVYSLKSKAFGFKPNRNPAFFGSVSVNRDSLSQQPSPRGRRFSDNQPAALNPSMDNFTYMKPWVFLKDGPGTANISKGFKGEWMTVRDNKLYVGGLGKEWTTPNGEPVNNHPMFVKVITPGGVVEHVDWTKHYKALRSKAKIEFPGYMIHESGQWSDVHQKWFFMPRRASRNKYDETVDEHMGKNWLLSADAKFANIELREIGEIRGDGFRAFSAFQFLPNTGDDVIVALKSEERNGTGVASYLSVFRLSDNKVLLDDEKIASYKFEGLVVY
;
A
#
# COMPACT_ATOMS: atom_id res chain seq x y z
N MET A 1 42.48 -55.93 19.60
CA MET A 1 42.36 -54.56 19.06
C MET A 1 41.54 -54.64 17.78
N SER A 2 40.22 -54.50 17.92
CA SER A 2 39.24 -54.61 16.83
C SER A 2 38.77 -53.20 16.45
N ALA A 3 38.91 -52.85 15.17
CA ALA A 3 38.34 -51.63 14.60
C ALA A 3 37.01 -51.99 13.92
N ASN A 4 35.89 -51.60 14.52
CA ASN A 4 34.57 -51.68 13.89
C ASN A 4 34.19 -50.30 13.34
N ARG A 5 34.14 -50.18 12.01
CA ARG A 5 33.49 -49.07 11.31
C ARG A 5 31.98 -49.33 11.27
N ILE A 6 31.19 -48.37 11.75
CA ILE A 6 29.74 -48.36 11.60
C ILE A 6 29.40 -47.75 10.24
N SER A 7 28.73 -48.53 9.39
CA SER A 7 28.15 -48.13 8.10
C SER A 7 26.73 -47.62 8.35
N ALA A 8 26.46 -46.34 8.06
CA ALA A 8 25.12 -45.77 8.05
C ALA A 8 24.46 -45.97 6.67
N SER A 9 23.45 -46.83 6.58
CA SER A 9 22.60 -46.96 5.41
C SER A 9 21.55 -45.83 5.39
N LYS A 10 21.62 -44.95 4.39
CA LYS A 10 20.51 -44.05 4.06
C LYS A 10 19.47 -44.85 3.26
N GLN A 11 18.29 -45.07 3.83
CA GLN A 11 17.12 -45.49 3.04
C GLN A 11 16.69 -44.31 2.17
N PHE A 12 16.79 -44.48 0.85
CA PHE A 12 16.16 -43.60 -0.12
C PHE A 12 14.67 -43.93 -0.18
N THR A 13 13.81 -42.96 0.14
CA THR A 13 12.38 -43.01 -0.17
C THR A 13 12.22 -43.00 -1.69
N ALA A 14 11.41 -43.91 -2.25
CA ALA A 14 11.18 -44.01 -3.68
C ALA A 14 10.60 -42.69 -4.23
N ALA A 15 11.17 -42.21 -5.36
CA ALA A 15 10.70 -41.01 -6.04
C ALA A 15 9.28 -41.23 -6.60
N PHE A 16 8.36 -40.34 -6.21
CA PHE A 16 7.00 -40.27 -6.77
C PHE A 16 7.09 -39.95 -8.27
N ASN A 17 6.45 -40.75 -9.13
CA ASN A 17 6.47 -40.52 -10.57
C ASN A 17 5.31 -39.60 -10.96
N ILE A 18 5.59 -38.30 -10.92
CA ILE A 18 4.62 -37.20 -11.04
C ILE A 18 3.72 -37.29 -12.28
N SER A 19 4.10 -37.96 -13.37
CA SER A 19 3.23 -38.06 -14.55
C SER A 19 2.18 -39.19 -14.47
N LYS A 20 2.42 -40.24 -13.68
CA LYS A 20 1.53 -41.40 -13.61
C LYS A 20 0.49 -41.31 -12.49
N ASP A 21 0.86 -40.69 -11.38
CA ASP A 21 0.02 -40.69 -10.16
C ASP A 21 -0.90 -39.45 -10.05
N PHE A 22 -0.72 -38.45 -10.92
CA PHE A 22 -1.45 -37.17 -10.86
C PHE A 22 -2.74 -37.15 -11.68
N SER A 23 -2.82 -37.97 -12.73
CA SER A 23 -3.97 -38.02 -13.66
C SER A 23 -5.30 -38.40 -13.00
N PRO A 24 -5.36 -39.32 -12.01
CA PRO A 24 -6.62 -39.64 -11.32
C PRO A 24 -7.09 -38.51 -10.38
N ILE A 25 -6.16 -37.87 -9.67
CA ILE A 25 -6.44 -36.80 -8.69
C ILE A 25 -6.98 -35.54 -9.38
N GLU A 26 -6.43 -35.19 -10.54
CA GLU A 26 -6.89 -34.07 -11.36
C GLU A 26 -8.35 -34.26 -11.81
N LYS A 27 -8.70 -35.48 -12.20
CA LYS A 27 -10.04 -35.83 -12.69
C LYS A 27 -11.08 -35.81 -11.57
N ASP A 28 -10.71 -36.26 -10.38
CA ASP A 28 -11.57 -36.21 -9.20
C ASP A 28 -11.77 -34.78 -8.70
N PHE A 29 -10.75 -33.92 -8.77
CA PHE A 29 -10.83 -32.51 -8.42
C PHE A 29 -11.72 -31.71 -9.40
N GLN A 30 -11.62 -32.00 -10.70
CA GLN A 30 -12.50 -31.44 -11.75
C GLN A 30 -13.97 -31.79 -11.52
N ASN A 31 -14.25 -33.01 -11.05
CA ASN A 31 -15.61 -33.48 -10.78
C ASN A 31 -16.18 -32.90 -9.47
N LEU A 32 -15.36 -32.70 -8.43
CA LEU A 32 -15.78 -32.22 -7.10
C LEU A 32 -16.17 -30.73 -7.07
N LEU A 33 -15.63 -29.92 -7.97
CA LEU A 33 -15.84 -28.46 -7.95
C LEU A 33 -16.68 -27.94 -9.13
N HIS A 34 -17.13 -28.79 -10.06
CA HIS A 34 -17.86 -28.38 -11.28
C HIS A 34 -17.13 -27.29 -12.10
N LEU A 35 -15.79 -27.29 -12.10
CA LEU A 35 -14.97 -26.22 -12.66
C LEU A 35 -14.63 -26.37 -14.16
N GLY A 36 -15.19 -27.37 -14.85
CA GLY A 36 -14.77 -27.75 -16.20
C GLY A 36 -14.83 -26.66 -17.27
N ALA A 37 -15.64 -25.61 -17.07
CA ALA A 37 -15.71 -24.46 -17.98
C ALA A 37 -14.74 -23.31 -17.60
N PHE A 38 -14.28 -23.25 -16.34
CA PHE A 38 -13.41 -22.20 -15.81
C PHE A 38 -11.91 -22.52 -16.00
N MET A 39 -11.57 -23.79 -16.21
CA MET A 39 -10.18 -24.26 -16.27
C MET A 39 -9.49 -24.13 -17.62
N ASN A 40 -10.20 -23.78 -18.71
CA ASN A 40 -9.58 -23.57 -20.03
C ASN A 40 -8.73 -22.29 -20.11
N ASP A 41 -8.90 -21.37 -19.14
CA ASP A 41 -8.22 -20.07 -19.11
C ASP A 41 -7.06 -20.01 -18.09
N LEU A 42 -6.80 -21.10 -17.36
CA LEU A 42 -5.71 -21.19 -16.39
C LEU A 42 -4.53 -21.96 -16.99
N ASP A 43 -3.38 -21.30 -17.04
CA ASP A 43 -2.07 -21.91 -17.33
C ASP A 43 -1.85 -23.16 -16.45
N GLU A 44 -1.46 -24.29 -17.07
CA GLU A 44 -1.11 -25.55 -16.39
C GLU A 44 -0.14 -25.35 -15.23
N MET A 45 0.78 -24.38 -15.32
CA MET A 45 1.76 -24.06 -14.29
C MET A 45 1.12 -23.38 -13.07
N ALA A 46 0.15 -22.48 -13.29
CA ALA A 46 -0.61 -21.85 -12.21
C ALA A 46 -1.47 -22.88 -11.46
N LEU A 47 -2.06 -23.83 -12.20
CA LEU A 47 -2.82 -24.93 -11.62
C LEU A 47 -1.91 -25.87 -10.82
N ARG A 48 -0.71 -26.18 -11.33
CA ARG A 48 0.29 -27.00 -10.63
C ARG A 48 0.75 -26.36 -9.32
N ILE A 49 0.96 -25.04 -9.29
CA ILE A 49 1.34 -24.32 -8.05
C ILE A 49 0.20 -24.36 -7.03
N LEU A 50 -1.03 -24.04 -7.45
CA LEU A 50 -2.21 -24.11 -6.58
C LEU A 50 -2.44 -25.52 -6.02
N THR A 51 -2.26 -26.53 -6.85
CA THR A 51 -2.43 -27.94 -6.47
C THR A 51 -1.30 -28.41 -5.55
N MET A 52 -0.05 -28.00 -5.79
CA MET A 52 1.06 -28.29 -4.87
C MET A 52 0.90 -27.59 -3.51
N ASP A 53 0.39 -26.36 -3.49
CA ASP A 53 0.09 -25.65 -2.24
C ASP A 53 -1.03 -26.37 -1.46
N LEU A 54 -2.07 -26.83 -2.16
CA LEU A 54 -3.15 -27.62 -1.57
C LEU A 54 -2.66 -28.99 -1.06
N LEU A 55 -1.84 -29.71 -1.83
CA LEU A 55 -1.28 -31.01 -1.44
C LEU A 55 -0.24 -30.89 -0.31
N SER A 56 0.47 -29.76 -0.21
CA SER A 56 1.33 -29.46 0.94
C SER A 56 0.54 -29.23 2.25
N SER A 57 -0.79 -29.09 2.16
CA SER A 57 -1.70 -28.90 3.31
C SER A 57 -2.36 -30.19 3.80
N THR A 58 -2.21 -31.30 3.07
CA THR A 58 -2.66 -32.63 3.53
C THR A 58 -1.55 -33.33 4.30
N GLY A 59 -1.76 -33.62 5.59
CA GLY A 59 -0.83 -34.44 6.36
C GLY A 59 -0.74 -35.86 5.80
N GLN A 60 0.42 -36.53 5.95
CA GLN A 60 0.76 -37.82 5.32
C GLN A 60 -0.19 -39.01 5.64
N ASN A 61 -1.23 -38.85 6.46
CA ASN A 61 -2.16 -39.93 6.84
C ASN A 61 -3.64 -39.65 6.54
N GLY A 62 -3.97 -38.72 5.64
CA GLY A 62 -5.34 -38.58 5.10
C GLY A 62 -6.46 -38.25 6.12
N THR A 63 -6.13 -37.96 7.38
CA THR A 63 -7.09 -37.78 8.49
C THR A 63 -6.83 -36.50 9.27
N GLY A 64 -6.54 -35.43 8.54
CA GLY A 64 -6.46 -34.08 9.09
C GLY A 64 -6.15 -33.11 7.97
N TRP A 65 -7.15 -32.32 7.58
CA TRP A 65 -6.86 -31.08 6.87
C TRP A 65 -6.00 -30.27 7.83
N CYS A 66 -4.72 -30.06 7.50
CA CYS A 66 -3.95 -29.06 8.20
C CYS A 66 -4.68 -27.76 7.88
N LYS A 67 -5.43 -27.20 8.85
CA LYS A 67 -5.88 -25.82 8.80
C LYS A 67 -4.62 -24.95 8.86
N LYS A 68 -3.82 -24.93 7.79
CA LYS A 68 -2.94 -23.80 7.52
C LYS A 68 -3.89 -22.62 7.46
N LYS A 69 -3.86 -21.79 8.50
CA LYS A 69 -4.58 -20.53 8.52
C LYS A 69 -4.18 -19.80 7.25
N CYS A 70 -5.12 -19.58 6.34
CA CYS A 70 -4.88 -18.82 5.12
C CYS A 70 -4.68 -17.36 5.54
N GLY A 71 -3.44 -16.98 5.87
CA GLY A 71 -3.05 -15.58 5.88
C GLY A 71 -3.08 -15.07 4.45
N PHE A 72 -3.73 -13.93 4.21
CA PHE A 72 -3.72 -13.31 2.89
C PHE A 72 -2.40 -12.55 2.73
N GLY A 73 -1.65 -12.88 1.68
CA GLY A 73 -0.45 -12.15 1.28
C GLY A 73 -0.81 -11.07 0.27
N TYR A 74 -0.50 -9.83 0.59
CA TYR A 74 -0.67 -8.65 -0.25
C TYR A 74 0.68 -8.18 -0.74
N GLN A 75 0.75 -7.68 -1.96
CA GLN A 75 1.92 -6.93 -2.40
C GLN A 75 1.79 -5.49 -1.94
N LEU A 76 2.92 -4.85 -1.68
CA LEU A 76 2.94 -3.42 -1.41
C LEU A 76 4.19 -2.78 -2.00
N ALA A 77 4.10 -1.49 -2.27
CA ALA A 77 5.23 -0.67 -2.67
C ALA A 77 5.18 0.68 -1.98
N VAL A 78 6.37 1.21 -1.67
CA VAL A 78 6.57 2.54 -1.14
C VAL A 78 7.55 3.32 -2.00
N ILE A 79 7.34 4.63 -2.16
CA ILE A 79 8.19 5.51 -2.99
C ILE A 79 8.74 6.69 -2.20
N ALA A 80 10.01 7.00 -2.44
CA ALA A 80 10.74 7.97 -1.66
C ALA A 80 10.61 9.38 -2.25
N ASP A 81 10.38 10.34 -1.37
CA ASP A 81 10.76 11.72 -1.60
C ASP A 81 12.15 11.94 -0.98
N LEU A 82 13.10 12.33 -1.83
CA LEU A 82 14.48 12.63 -1.44
C LEU A 82 14.75 14.14 -1.36
N ASP A 83 13.71 14.97 -1.48
CA ASP A 83 13.80 16.42 -1.55
C ASP A 83 14.87 16.85 -2.58
N LYS A 84 15.78 17.74 -2.18
CA LYS A 84 16.91 18.22 -3.00
C LYS A 84 17.94 17.13 -3.31
N ASP A 85 18.00 16.06 -2.52
CA ASP A 85 18.94 14.94 -2.72
C ASP A 85 18.49 13.97 -3.82
N SER A 86 17.30 14.19 -4.39
CA SER A 86 16.87 13.56 -5.65
C SER A 86 17.83 13.87 -6.80
N LYS A 87 18.54 15.01 -6.80
CA LYS A 87 19.46 15.38 -7.87
C LYS A 87 20.72 14.51 -7.87
N VAL A 88 21.01 13.81 -8.97
CA VAL A 88 22.20 12.96 -9.08
C VAL A 88 23.45 13.81 -9.34
N LYS A 89 24.36 13.84 -8.37
CA LYS A 89 25.63 14.57 -8.46
C LYS A 89 26.48 14.05 -9.63
N GLY A 90 27.07 14.97 -10.38
CA GLY A 90 27.92 14.66 -11.53
C GLY A 90 27.18 14.23 -12.81
N LYS A 91 25.84 14.12 -12.79
CA LYS A 91 25.03 13.85 -13.99
C LYS A 91 24.15 15.04 -14.32
N GLU A 92 24.28 15.55 -15.55
CA GLU A 92 23.47 16.67 -16.01
C GLU A 92 22.01 16.24 -16.22
N ASN A 93 21.08 16.98 -15.62
CA ASN A 93 19.63 16.75 -15.76
C ASN A 93 19.18 15.31 -15.42
N VAL A 94 19.82 14.68 -14.43
CA VAL A 94 19.38 13.40 -13.87
C VAL A 94 18.94 13.57 -12.41
N TRP A 95 17.79 13.00 -12.10
CA TRP A 95 17.24 12.89 -10.75
C TRP A 95 16.92 11.43 -10.46
N GLN A 96 16.76 11.07 -9.19
CA GLN A 96 16.48 9.71 -8.75
C GLN A 96 15.48 9.69 -7.59
N THR A 97 14.85 8.53 -7.43
CA THR A 97 14.06 8.16 -6.25
C THR A 97 14.37 6.70 -5.88
N PHE A 98 13.85 6.26 -4.74
CA PHE A 98 13.87 4.88 -4.33
C PHE A 98 12.46 4.30 -4.26
N VAL A 99 12.30 3.09 -4.79
CA VAL A 99 11.07 2.31 -4.66
C VAL A 99 11.41 1.07 -3.86
N ARG A 100 10.63 0.79 -2.80
CA ARG A 100 10.78 -0.45 -2.03
C ARG A 100 9.51 -1.25 -2.11
N ARG A 101 9.62 -2.48 -2.60
CA ARG A 101 8.51 -3.44 -2.66
C ARG A 101 8.54 -4.34 -1.44
N GLY A 102 7.39 -4.92 -1.11
CA GLY A 102 7.25 -5.85 0.00
C GLY A 102 6.02 -6.73 -0.13
N ARG A 103 5.87 -7.61 0.84
CA ARG A 103 4.69 -8.46 1.04
C ARG A 103 4.17 -8.24 2.45
N LEU A 104 2.88 -7.98 2.58
CA LEU A 104 2.19 -7.89 3.86
C LEU A 104 1.33 -9.13 4.02
N PHE A 105 1.47 -9.81 5.16
CA PHE A 105 0.65 -10.94 5.55
C PHE A 105 -0.25 -10.50 6.69
N TYR A 106 -1.55 -10.67 6.52
CA TYR A 106 -2.55 -10.36 7.54
C TYR A 106 -3.38 -11.59 7.88
N ASP A 107 -3.41 -11.94 9.16
CA ASP A 107 -4.33 -12.92 9.73
C ASP A 107 -5.35 -12.18 10.61
N PRO A 108 -6.64 -12.14 10.23
CA PRO A 108 -7.66 -11.41 10.96
C PRO A 108 -8.07 -12.05 12.30
N ALA A 109 -7.63 -13.29 12.60
CA ALA A 109 -8.17 -14.11 13.66
C ALA A 109 -8.14 -13.43 15.05
N ALA A 110 -9.32 -12.97 15.49
CA ALA A 110 -9.71 -12.88 16.89
C ALA A 110 -10.69 -14.04 17.14
N GLY A 111 -10.24 -15.09 17.83
CA GLY A 111 -11.07 -16.27 18.10
C GLY A 111 -10.47 -17.17 19.18
N VAL A 112 -11.33 -17.69 20.05
CA VAL A 112 -10.98 -18.65 21.10
C VAL A 112 -10.66 -20.00 20.46
N VAL A 113 -9.41 -20.46 20.56
CA VAL A 113 -9.10 -21.89 20.53
C VAL A 113 -9.51 -22.42 21.90
N GLN A 114 -10.51 -23.30 21.92
CA GLN A 114 -10.89 -24.02 23.12
C GLN A 114 -9.64 -24.78 23.61
N SER A 115 -9.06 -24.35 24.73
CA SER A 115 -7.89 -25.01 25.30
C SER A 115 -8.30 -26.37 25.83
N ASP A 116 -7.50 -27.40 25.51
CA ASP A 116 -7.62 -28.71 26.12
C ASP A 116 -7.19 -28.57 27.61
N PRO A 117 -7.96 -29.01 28.63
CA PRO A 117 -7.77 -28.59 30.02
C PRO A 117 -6.51 -29.11 30.74
N ALA A 118 -5.57 -29.76 30.04
CA ALA A 118 -4.53 -30.57 30.67
C ALA A 118 -3.17 -29.87 30.93
N ALA A 119 -3.02 -28.58 30.63
CA ALA A 119 -1.71 -27.91 30.69
C ALA A 119 -1.65 -26.63 31.54
N ALA A 120 -2.49 -26.50 32.57
CA ALA A 120 -2.36 -25.42 33.55
C ALA A 120 -1.34 -25.79 34.64
N ALA A 121 -0.07 -25.42 34.44
CA ALA A 121 0.91 -25.32 35.52
C ALA A 121 1.38 -23.87 35.68
N THR A 122 1.27 -23.41 36.91
CA THR A 122 1.42 -22.07 37.49
C THR A 122 2.71 -21.32 37.14
N PRO A 123 2.69 -19.98 37.02
CA PRO A 123 3.85 -19.16 37.35
C PRO A 123 3.63 -18.37 38.64
N ALA A 124 4.56 -18.55 39.58
CA ALA A 124 4.69 -17.74 40.78
C ALA A 124 5.19 -16.33 40.42
N ALA A 125 4.59 -15.32 41.06
CA ALA A 125 5.01 -13.94 40.99
C ALA A 125 6.27 -13.69 41.84
N THR A 126 7.21 -12.92 41.31
CA THR A 126 8.20 -12.21 42.12
C THR A 126 8.34 -10.79 41.60
N ALA A 127 7.82 -9.85 42.39
CA ALA A 127 8.04 -8.43 42.23
C ALA A 127 9.38 -8.04 42.88
N ALA A 128 10.18 -7.23 42.19
CA ALA A 128 11.21 -6.42 42.83
C ALA A 128 11.33 -5.10 42.06
N ALA A 129 10.97 -4.03 42.75
CA ALA A 129 11.12 -2.66 42.30
C ALA A 129 12.51 -2.13 42.69
N THR A 130 13.13 -1.36 41.80
CA THR A 130 14.11 -0.34 42.20
C THR A 130 14.07 0.84 41.24
N ALA A 131 14.00 2.03 41.82
CA ALA A 131 13.84 3.31 41.14
C ALA A 131 15.16 4.09 41.01
N ALA A 132 15.12 5.14 40.15
CA ALA A 132 16.07 6.25 39.93
C ALA A 132 17.23 5.94 38.94
N ALA A 133 17.62 6.77 37.95
CA ALA A 133 17.34 8.17 37.63
C ALA A 133 17.72 8.51 36.16
N THR A 134 17.35 9.73 35.74
CA THR A 134 17.93 10.59 34.67
C THR A 134 17.16 10.70 33.33
N ALA A 135 16.77 11.94 33.03
CA ALA A 135 15.72 12.41 32.12
C ALA A 135 16.04 12.37 30.61
N ALA A 136 16.87 11.44 30.14
CA ALA A 136 17.05 11.15 28.71
C ALA A 136 16.48 9.76 28.31
N ALA A 137 16.04 8.98 29.30
CA ALA A 137 15.55 7.62 29.13
C ALA A 137 14.06 7.51 28.78
N THR A 138 13.32 8.62 28.75
CA THR A 138 11.85 8.60 28.74
C THR A 138 11.26 8.07 27.43
N ALA A 139 11.84 8.36 26.26
CA ALA A 139 11.29 7.86 24.99
C ALA A 139 11.56 6.35 24.78
N ALA A 140 12.76 5.89 25.13
CA ALA A 140 13.12 4.48 25.05
C ALA A 140 12.41 3.65 26.15
N ALA A 141 12.25 4.21 27.35
CA ALA A 141 11.51 3.57 28.44
C ALA A 141 10.01 3.51 28.14
N THR A 142 9.42 4.54 27.52
CA THR A 142 8.02 4.49 27.07
C THR A 142 7.85 3.47 25.94
N ALA A 143 8.73 3.44 24.94
CA ALA A 143 8.69 2.41 23.88
C ALA A 143 8.87 0.98 24.44
N ALA A 144 9.76 0.80 25.42
CA ALA A 144 9.97 -0.48 26.10
C ALA A 144 8.77 -0.86 27.00
N ALA A 145 8.13 0.12 27.64
CA ALA A 145 6.93 -0.10 28.45
C ALA A 145 5.71 -0.44 27.57
N THR A 146 5.54 0.21 26.42
CA THR A 146 4.52 -0.14 25.42
C THR A 146 4.79 -1.53 24.83
N ALA A 147 6.05 -1.86 24.49
CA ALA A 147 6.42 -3.19 24.04
C ALA A 147 6.17 -4.27 25.11
N ALA A 148 6.47 -3.97 26.38
CA ALA A 148 6.22 -4.86 27.51
C ALA A 148 4.72 -5.03 27.80
N ALA A 149 3.92 -3.97 27.67
CA ALA A 149 2.46 -4.04 27.80
C ALA A 149 1.82 -4.84 26.66
N THR A 150 2.30 -4.68 25.43
CA THR A 150 1.89 -5.49 24.27
C THR A 150 2.31 -6.95 24.46
N ALA A 151 3.51 -7.22 24.97
CA ALA A 151 3.95 -8.58 25.28
C ALA A 151 3.13 -9.22 26.41
N ALA A 152 2.78 -8.46 27.45
CA ALA A 152 1.93 -8.92 28.56
C ALA A 152 0.48 -9.18 28.10
N ALA A 153 -0.08 -8.31 27.26
CA ALA A 153 -1.40 -8.52 26.65
C ALA A 153 -1.40 -9.73 25.70
N THR A 154 -0.30 -9.95 24.97
CA THR A 154 -0.09 -11.12 24.11
C THR A 154 -0.01 -12.40 24.97
N ALA A 155 0.71 -12.37 26.09
CA ALA A 155 0.82 -13.51 27.00
C ALA A 155 -0.53 -13.83 27.68
N ALA A 156 -1.28 -12.82 28.10
CA ALA A 156 -2.61 -12.98 28.70
C ALA A 156 -3.65 -13.52 27.69
N ALA A 157 -3.63 -13.05 26.44
CA ALA A 157 -4.49 -13.57 25.37
C ALA A 157 -4.14 -15.01 24.99
N THR A 158 -2.85 -15.35 24.96
CA THR A 158 -2.36 -16.72 24.70
C THR A 158 -2.80 -17.68 25.82
N ALA A 159 -2.78 -17.22 27.07
CA ALA A 159 -3.28 -17.99 28.22
C ALA A 159 -4.81 -18.21 28.18
N ALA A 160 -5.56 -17.31 27.52
CA ALA A 160 -7.02 -17.42 27.33
C ALA A 160 -7.42 -18.18 26.05
N GLY A 161 -6.47 -18.76 25.31
CA GLY A 161 -6.73 -19.43 24.03
C GLY A 161 -7.16 -18.50 22.90
N VAL A 162 -7.13 -17.18 23.09
CA VAL A 162 -7.55 -16.21 22.08
C VAL A 162 -6.41 -15.96 21.10
N VAL A 163 -6.56 -16.42 19.86
CA VAL A 163 -5.66 -16.01 18.77
C VAL A 163 -5.84 -14.51 18.58
N GLN A 164 -4.74 -13.76 18.58
CA GLN A 164 -4.73 -12.34 18.24
C GLN A 164 -4.54 -12.16 16.74
N PRO A 165 -5.10 -11.10 16.14
CA PRO A 165 -4.78 -10.75 14.77
C PRO A 165 -3.28 -10.48 14.67
N SER A 166 -2.70 -10.86 13.53
CA SER A 166 -1.27 -10.68 13.30
C SER A 166 -1.01 -10.06 11.94
N VAL A 167 0.03 -9.23 11.91
CA VAL A 167 0.56 -8.59 10.71
C VAL A 167 2.04 -8.91 10.63
N LYS A 168 2.50 -9.33 9.45
CA LYS A 168 3.92 -9.53 9.16
C LYS A 168 4.24 -8.87 7.83
N ILE A 169 5.40 -8.20 7.76
CA ILE A 169 5.86 -7.57 6.53
C ILE A 169 7.21 -8.16 6.15
N GLU A 170 7.34 -8.51 4.87
CA GLU A 170 8.59 -8.97 4.27
C GLU A 170 8.99 -8.00 3.16
N TRP A 171 10.09 -7.28 3.36
CA TRP A 171 10.58 -6.33 2.38
C TRP A 171 11.46 -6.99 1.32
N LEU A 172 11.23 -6.63 0.07
CA LEU A 172 12.12 -6.95 -1.04
C LEU A 172 13.28 -5.95 -1.11
N LYS A 173 14.16 -6.16 -2.09
CA LYS A 173 15.30 -5.29 -2.34
C LYS A 173 14.84 -3.88 -2.68
N LEU A 174 15.53 -2.88 -2.13
CA LEU A 174 15.37 -1.48 -2.51
C LEU A 174 15.81 -1.27 -3.95
N GLU A 175 14.96 -0.66 -4.76
CA GLU A 175 15.20 -0.33 -6.16
C GLU A 175 15.50 1.17 -6.28
N THR A 176 16.51 1.52 -7.07
CA THR A 176 16.81 2.92 -7.42
C THR A 176 16.33 3.19 -8.83
N VAL A 177 15.50 4.21 -9.00
CA VAL A 177 14.98 4.63 -10.30
C VAL A 177 15.60 5.97 -10.65
N GLU A 178 16.47 5.99 -11.65
CA GLU A 178 17.01 7.24 -12.21
C GLU A 178 16.15 7.70 -13.39
N GLN A 179 15.83 8.98 -13.41
CA GLN A 179 15.13 9.65 -14.48
C GLN A 179 15.98 10.78 -15.04
N LYS A 180 16.34 10.66 -16.33
CA LYS A 180 16.89 11.77 -17.09
C LYS A 180 15.73 12.61 -17.61
N LEU A 181 15.73 13.89 -17.28
CA LEU A 181 14.76 14.87 -17.78
C LEU A 181 15.46 15.85 -18.70
N SER A 182 14.73 16.48 -19.62
CA SER A 182 15.25 17.69 -20.27
C SER A 182 15.24 18.84 -19.26
N GLY A 183 16.17 19.80 -19.36
CA GLY A 183 16.33 20.85 -18.36
C GLY A 183 15.05 21.66 -18.08
N ASN A 184 14.19 21.82 -19.10
CA ASN A 184 12.90 22.51 -19.02
C ASN A 184 11.77 21.71 -18.33
N LEU A 185 11.98 20.44 -18.01
CA LEU A 185 11.00 19.61 -17.30
C LEU A 185 11.25 19.56 -15.77
N SER A 186 12.26 20.28 -15.28
CA SER A 186 12.50 20.47 -13.84
C SER A 186 11.99 21.84 -13.38
N ASP A 187 11.50 21.94 -12.14
CA ASP A 187 11.15 23.22 -11.52
C ASP A 187 12.35 23.76 -10.75
N LYS A 188 13.00 24.79 -11.29
CA LYS A 188 14.19 25.43 -10.67
C LYS A 188 15.29 24.42 -10.31
N GLY A 189 15.49 23.40 -11.13
CA GLY A 189 16.48 22.34 -10.91
C GLY A 189 16.03 21.23 -9.94
N ARG A 190 14.77 21.22 -9.51
CA ARG A 190 14.17 20.18 -8.66
C ARG A 190 13.18 19.33 -9.47
N ALA A 191 13.17 18.03 -9.23
CA ALA A 191 12.25 17.05 -9.83
C ALA A 191 12.37 15.72 -9.07
N MET A 192 11.44 14.81 -9.30
CA MET A 192 11.40 13.48 -8.66
C MET A 192 11.31 13.53 -7.13
N GLU A 193 10.60 14.54 -6.61
CA GLU A 193 10.18 14.60 -5.22
C GLU A 193 8.76 14.05 -5.18
N LEU A 194 8.68 12.75 -4.92
CA LEU A 194 7.51 11.94 -5.24
C LEU A 194 6.65 11.71 -4.00
N SER A 195 5.44 12.26 -4.02
CA SER A 195 4.67 12.47 -2.78
C SER A 195 3.49 11.53 -2.61
N ASP A 196 3.17 10.64 -3.57
CA ASP A 196 2.28 9.50 -3.31
C ASP A 196 2.43 8.38 -4.36
N LEU A 197 1.79 7.23 -4.13
CA LEU A 197 1.57 6.15 -5.09
C LEU A 197 0.08 5.83 -5.23
N CYS A 198 -0.35 5.55 -6.45
CA CYS A 198 -1.73 5.15 -6.71
C CYS A 198 -1.81 4.18 -7.89
N ILE A 199 -2.68 3.17 -7.80
CA ILE A 199 -3.03 2.32 -8.95
C ILE A 199 -4.27 2.91 -9.60
N PHE A 200 -4.17 3.31 -10.86
CA PHE A 200 -5.27 3.85 -11.65
C PHE A 200 -5.18 3.37 -13.09
N ASP A 201 -6.31 2.89 -13.63
CA ASP A 201 -6.41 2.39 -15.01
C ASP A 201 -5.31 1.37 -15.39
N GLY A 202 -5.04 0.41 -14.49
CA GLY A 202 -4.01 -0.62 -14.71
C GLY A 202 -2.57 -0.08 -14.70
N HIS A 203 -2.34 1.11 -14.15
CA HIS A 203 -1.02 1.72 -14.06
C HIS A 203 -0.68 2.09 -12.61
N LEU A 204 0.55 1.78 -12.20
CA LEU A 204 1.13 2.37 -11.00
C LEU A 204 1.61 3.78 -11.33
N LEU A 205 1.02 4.75 -10.64
CA LEU A 205 1.25 6.17 -10.83
C LEU A 205 1.86 6.80 -9.58
N THR A 206 2.58 7.89 -9.78
CA THR A 206 3.11 8.77 -8.74
C THR A 206 3.03 10.22 -9.24
N VAL A 207 3.07 11.18 -8.32
CA VAL A 207 3.10 12.62 -8.63
C VAL A 207 4.39 13.23 -8.10
N ASP A 208 5.01 14.07 -8.92
CA ASP A 208 6.15 14.91 -8.54
C ASP A 208 5.65 16.27 -8.06
N ASP A 209 5.89 16.62 -6.81
CA ASP A 209 5.37 17.81 -6.16
C ASP A 209 6.06 19.12 -6.63
N ARG A 210 7.18 18.98 -7.35
CA ARG A 210 7.94 20.11 -7.91
C ARG A 210 7.43 20.44 -9.28
N THR A 211 7.41 19.44 -10.14
CA THR A 211 7.10 19.61 -11.55
C THR A 211 5.60 19.54 -11.80
N GLY A 212 4.81 18.92 -10.92
CA GLY A 212 3.39 18.68 -11.12
C GLY A 212 3.10 17.61 -12.17
N PHE A 213 4.10 16.86 -12.63
CA PHE A 213 3.88 15.72 -13.51
C PHE A 213 3.38 14.51 -12.72
N VAL A 214 2.37 13.85 -13.25
CA VAL A 214 2.02 12.48 -12.88
C VAL A 214 2.81 11.55 -13.80
N TYR A 215 3.53 10.61 -13.21
CA TYR A 215 4.33 9.62 -13.91
C TYR A 215 3.72 8.24 -13.73
N SER A 216 3.83 7.40 -14.77
CA SER A 216 3.65 5.96 -14.64
C SER A 216 4.99 5.28 -14.42
N LEU A 217 5.09 4.48 -13.37
CA LEU A 217 6.25 3.63 -13.10
C LEU A 217 6.24 2.45 -14.08
N LYS A 218 7.35 2.23 -14.77
CA LYS A 218 7.48 1.19 -15.78
C LYS A 218 8.63 0.24 -15.49
N SER A 219 8.39 -1.04 -15.76
CA SER A 219 9.41 -2.07 -15.83
C SER A 219 9.92 -2.20 -17.27
N LYS A 220 11.21 -2.53 -17.42
CA LYS A 220 11.70 -3.07 -18.69
C LYS A 220 11.35 -4.55 -18.67
N ALA A 221 10.41 -4.96 -19.53
CA ALA A 221 10.18 -6.38 -19.77
C ALA A 221 11.54 -7.05 -20.05
N PHE A 222 11.87 -8.11 -19.32
CA PHE A 222 12.94 -9.01 -19.74
C PHE A 222 12.62 -9.43 -21.17
N GLY A 223 13.50 -9.09 -22.11
CA GLY A 223 13.30 -9.36 -23.52
C GLY A 223 13.24 -10.86 -23.76
N PHE A 224 12.04 -11.45 -23.68
CA PHE A 224 11.79 -12.74 -24.29
C PHE A 224 11.86 -12.49 -25.80
N LYS A 225 12.98 -12.88 -26.44
CA LYS A 225 13.00 -13.02 -27.89
C LYS A 225 12.21 -14.30 -28.19
N PRO A 226 10.97 -14.23 -28.71
CA PRO A 226 10.32 -15.45 -29.17
C PRO A 226 11.21 -16.03 -30.28
N ASN A 227 11.62 -17.27 -30.09
CA ASN A 227 12.39 -18.00 -31.08
C ASN A 227 11.49 -18.15 -32.32
N ARG A 228 11.71 -17.34 -33.36
CA ARG A 228 11.03 -17.50 -34.64
C ARG A 228 11.58 -18.74 -35.31
N ASN A 229 10.93 -19.88 -35.09
CA ASN A 229 11.05 -21.03 -35.96
C ASN A 229 9.73 -21.16 -36.73
N PRO A 230 9.65 -20.76 -38.01
CA PRO A 230 8.43 -20.88 -38.79
C PRO A 230 8.40 -22.26 -39.43
N ALA A 231 7.77 -23.22 -38.76
CA ALA A 231 7.37 -24.46 -39.40
C ALA A 231 6.12 -24.98 -38.71
N PHE A 232 5.12 -25.34 -39.52
CA PHE A 232 3.82 -25.92 -39.18
C PHE A 232 2.72 -24.97 -38.67
N PHE A 233 2.11 -24.25 -39.61
CA PHE A 233 0.65 -24.25 -39.70
C PHE A 233 0.25 -24.47 -41.16
N GLY A 234 -0.32 -25.65 -41.44
CA GLY A 234 -0.93 -25.97 -42.73
C GLY A 234 -2.20 -25.15 -42.91
N SER A 235 -2.34 -24.55 -44.09
CA SER A 235 -3.51 -23.80 -44.52
C SER A 235 -4.71 -24.72 -44.73
N VAL A 236 -5.80 -24.47 -44.01
CA VAL A 236 -7.13 -24.92 -44.40
C VAL A 236 -7.89 -23.71 -44.93
N SER A 237 -8.06 -23.70 -46.25
CA SER A 237 -8.89 -22.75 -46.99
C SER A 237 -10.36 -23.16 -46.86
N VAL A 238 -11.24 -22.23 -46.46
CA VAL A 238 -12.70 -22.43 -46.60
C VAL A 238 -13.26 -21.32 -47.48
N ASN A 239 -13.87 -21.74 -48.58
CA ASN A 239 -14.55 -20.91 -49.57
C ASN A 239 -15.75 -20.17 -48.98
N ARG A 240 -15.89 -18.90 -49.36
CA ARG A 240 -17.16 -18.15 -49.30
C ARG A 240 -18.03 -18.60 -50.47
N ASP A 241 -19.24 -19.06 -50.19
CA ASP A 241 -20.46 -18.56 -50.83
C ASP A 241 -21.73 -19.31 -50.34
N SER A 242 -22.77 -18.53 -50.07
CA SER A 242 -24.22 -18.81 -50.11
C SER A 242 -25.05 -18.47 -48.85
N LEU A 243 -25.72 -17.32 -48.97
CA LEU A 243 -27.16 -17.06 -48.77
C LEU A 243 -27.85 -17.21 -47.39
N SER A 244 -28.21 -16.04 -46.85
CA SER A 244 -29.54 -15.60 -46.37
C SER A 244 -30.45 -16.59 -45.60
N GLN A 245 -30.75 -16.23 -44.35
CA GLN A 245 -32.11 -15.88 -43.86
C GLN A 245 -32.07 -15.60 -42.35
N GLN A 246 -32.72 -14.50 -41.91
CA GLN A 246 -33.11 -14.27 -40.51
C GLN A 246 -34.48 -14.94 -40.25
N PRO A 247 -34.78 -15.34 -38.99
CA PRO A 247 -35.45 -14.40 -38.05
C PRO A 247 -34.92 -14.45 -36.60
N SER A 248 -35.17 -13.36 -35.86
CA SER A 248 -35.04 -13.25 -34.39
C SER A 248 -36.42 -13.50 -33.73
N PRO A 249 -36.64 -13.44 -32.38
CA PRO A 249 -35.70 -13.26 -31.25
C PRO A 249 -35.96 -14.21 -30.04
N ARG A 250 -34.93 -14.54 -29.25
CA ARG A 250 -35.09 -14.88 -27.82
C ARG A 250 -33.95 -14.28 -27.00
N GLY A 251 -34.33 -13.51 -25.99
CA GLY A 251 -33.44 -12.70 -25.17
C GLY A 251 -32.38 -13.51 -24.45
N ARG A 252 -31.15 -12.99 -24.49
CA ARG A 252 -30.13 -13.27 -23.49
C ARG A 252 -29.72 -11.93 -22.87
N ARG A 253 -29.86 -11.85 -21.55
CA ARG A 253 -29.29 -10.81 -20.70
C ARG A 253 -27.81 -10.67 -21.04
N PHE A 254 -27.39 -9.44 -21.32
CA PHE A 254 -26.00 -9.04 -21.18
C PHE A 254 -25.70 -9.04 -19.68
N SER A 255 -25.03 -10.08 -19.19
CA SER A 255 -24.34 -10.05 -17.90
C SER A 255 -22.89 -9.67 -18.16
N ASP A 256 -22.52 -8.49 -17.67
CA ASP A 256 -21.23 -8.14 -17.08
C ASP A 256 -19.97 -8.66 -17.78
N ASN A 257 -19.48 -7.85 -18.73
CA ASN A 257 -18.05 -7.82 -19.05
C ASN A 257 -17.30 -7.21 -17.85
N GLN A 258 -16.91 -8.05 -16.90
CA GLN A 258 -15.85 -7.72 -15.96
C GLN A 258 -14.53 -7.76 -16.75
N PRO A 259 -13.78 -6.65 -16.90
CA PRO A 259 -12.52 -6.71 -17.62
C PRO A 259 -11.56 -7.62 -16.86
N ALA A 260 -10.98 -8.58 -17.57
CA ALA A 260 -9.91 -9.44 -17.07
C ALA A 260 -8.84 -8.57 -16.38
N ALA A 261 -8.44 -8.97 -15.17
CA ALA A 261 -7.41 -8.29 -14.39
C ALA A 261 -6.11 -8.23 -15.18
N LEU A 262 -5.88 -7.12 -15.88
CA LEU A 262 -4.56 -6.71 -16.34
C LEU A 262 -3.76 -6.41 -15.08
N ASN A 263 -3.10 -7.43 -14.54
CA ASN A 263 -2.07 -7.23 -13.54
C ASN A 263 -0.83 -6.77 -14.31
N PRO A 264 -0.49 -5.46 -14.35
CA PRO A 264 0.76 -5.06 -14.95
C PRO A 264 1.89 -5.88 -14.29
N SER A 265 2.92 -6.24 -15.05
CA SER A 265 4.13 -6.78 -14.45
C SER A 265 4.71 -5.69 -13.53
N MET A 266 4.34 -5.72 -12.25
CA MET A 266 4.66 -4.77 -11.17
C MET A 266 5.99 -5.13 -10.52
N ASP A 267 6.94 -5.57 -11.33
CA ASP A 267 8.25 -6.03 -10.90
C ASP A 267 9.34 -5.21 -11.59
N ASN A 268 10.38 -4.83 -10.83
CA ASN A 268 11.60 -4.23 -11.36
C ASN A 268 11.37 -2.89 -12.07
N PHE A 269 10.95 -1.86 -11.32
CA PHE A 269 10.73 -0.53 -11.89
C PHE A 269 12.08 0.08 -12.28
N THR A 270 12.20 0.51 -13.55
CA THR A 270 13.49 0.95 -14.10
C THR A 270 13.45 2.33 -14.71
N TYR A 271 12.27 2.87 -14.99
CA TYR A 271 12.11 4.24 -15.49
C TYR A 271 10.70 4.75 -15.23
N MET A 272 10.51 6.06 -15.39
CA MET A 272 9.21 6.71 -15.27
C MET A 272 8.79 7.33 -16.60
N LYS A 273 7.53 7.12 -16.97
CA LYS A 273 6.94 7.72 -18.16
C LYS A 273 6.02 8.87 -17.73
N PRO A 274 6.34 10.14 -18.08
CA PRO A 274 5.40 11.24 -17.84
C PRO A 274 4.07 10.94 -18.53
N TRP A 275 2.96 11.24 -17.85
CA TRP A 275 1.61 11.03 -18.38
C TRP A 275 0.83 12.33 -18.50
N VAL A 276 0.56 13.01 -17.38
CA VAL A 276 -0.17 14.30 -17.37
C VAL A 276 0.60 15.35 -16.58
N PHE A 277 0.46 16.61 -16.98
CA PHE A 277 1.01 17.76 -16.27
C PHE A 277 -0.11 18.49 -15.53
N LEU A 278 0.08 18.72 -14.22
CA LEU A 278 -0.86 19.38 -13.36
C LEU A 278 -0.38 20.81 -13.07
N LYS A 279 -1.12 21.79 -13.57
CA LYS A 279 -0.89 23.20 -13.23
C LYS A 279 -1.35 23.53 -11.82
N ASP A 280 -0.65 24.43 -11.14
CA ASP A 280 -1.00 24.87 -9.78
C ASP A 280 -2.40 25.50 -9.70
N GLY A 281 -3.03 25.42 -8.51
CA GLY A 281 -4.31 26.05 -8.21
C GLY A 281 -5.41 25.80 -9.26
N PRO A 282 -6.08 26.85 -9.77
CA PRO A 282 -7.19 26.74 -10.73
C PRO A 282 -6.77 26.32 -12.15
N GLY A 283 -5.47 26.17 -12.43
CA GLY A 283 -5.00 25.70 -13.74
C GLY A 283 -5.18 26.68 -14.90
N THR A 284 -5.43 27.96 -14.62
CA THR A 284 -5.63 29.00 -15.63
C THR A 284 -4.41 29.21 -16.52
N ALA A 285 -4.60 29.83 -17.69
CA ALA A 285 -3.56 29.97 -18.72
C ALA A 285 -2.29 30.71 -18.23
N ASN A 286 -2.44 31.64 -17.28
CA ASN A 286 -1.34 32.40 -16.68
C ASN A 286 -0.54 31.63 -15.61
N ILE A 287 -0.97 30.42 -15.22
CA ILE A 287 -0.25 29.57 -14.28
C ILE A 287 0.63 28.59 -15.07
N SER A 288 1.94 28.79 -14.95
CA SER A 288 2.98 27.91 -15.52
C SER A 288 3.62 26.98 -14.48
N LYS A 289 3.47 27.29 -13.19
CA LYS A 289 4.01 26.50 -12.08
C LYS A 289 3.29 25.15 -11.99
N GLY A 290 4.05 24.07 -11.74
CA GLY A 290 3.52 22.76 -11.40
C GLY A 290 2.76 22.76 -10.08
N PHE A 291 1.72 21.93 -10.01
CA PHE A 291 0.96 21.69 -8.80
C PHE A 291 1.78 20.86 -7.80
N LYS A 292 1.82 21.32 -6.54
CA LYS A 292 2.39 20.55 -5.43
C LYS A 292 1.39 19.49 -4.98
N GLY A 293 1.39 18.36 -5.69
CA GLY A 293 0.53 17.21 -5.38
C GLY A 293 1.14 16.40 -4.24
N GLU A 294 0.35 16.15 -3.20
CA GLU A 294 0.78 15.57 -1.93
C GLU A 294 0.05 14.27 -1.59
N TRP A 295 -1.07 13.99 -2.27
CA TRP A 295 -1.81 12.75 -2.06
C TRP A 295 -2.59 12.35 -3.31
N MET A 296 -2.82 11.05 -3.47
CA MET A 296 -3.51 10.45 -4.61
C MET A 296 -4.54 9.41 -4.18
N THR A 297 -5.70 9.42 -4.82
CA THR A 297 -6.70 8.35 -4.65
C THR A 297 -7.58 8.21 -5.90
N VAL A 298 -8.39 7.16 -5.94
CA VAL A 298 -9.31 6.89 -7.05
C VAL A 298 -10.73 6.94 -6.54
N ARG A 299 -11.60 7.60 -7.32
CA ARG A 299 -13.05 7.61 -7.08
C ARG A 299 -13.78 7.75 -8.41
N ASP A 300 -14.86 7.00 -8.59
CA ASP A 300 -15.75 7.12 -9.76
C ASP A 300 -14.98 7.06 -11.09
N ASN A 301 -14.03 6.13 -11.18
CA ASN A 301 -13.10 5.93 -12.30
C ASN A 301 -12.30 7.20 -12.70
N LYS A 302 -11.96 8.04 -11.72
CA LYS A 302 -11.07 9.19 -11.89
C LYS A 302 -9.98 9.17 -10.83
N LEU A 303 -8.80 9.61 -11.21
CA LEU A 303 -7.70 9.87 -10.30
C LEU A 303 -7.89 11.26 -9.68
N TYR A 304 -7.81 11.34 -8.36
CA TYR A 304 -7.80 12.58 -7.59
C TYR A 304 -6.37 12.82 -7.10
N VAL A 305 -5.85 14.01 -7.33
CA VAL A 305 -4.55 14.46 -6.82
C VAL A 305 -4.76 15.76 -6.07
N GLY A 306 -4.60 15.75 -4.75
CA GLY A 306 -4.69 16.96 -3.93
C GLY A 306 -3.34 17.44 -3.45
N GLY A 307 -3.32 18.65 -2.90
CA GLY A 307 -2.13 19.25 -2.32
C GLY A 307 -2.24 19.35 -0.80
N LEU A 308 -1.47 20.27 -0.21
CA LEU A 308 -1.38 20.46 1.24
C LEU A 308 -2.72 20.72 1.94
N GLY A 309 -3.75 21.19 1.23
CA GLY A 309 -5.08 21.42 1.80
C GLY A 309 -5.17 22.59 2.79
N LYS A 310 -4.17 23.48 2.78
CA LYS A 310 -4.20 24.76 3.50
C LYS A 310 -3.87 25.93 2.58
N GLU A 311 -4.07 27.15 3.08
CA GLU A 311 -3.59 28.36 2.42
C GLU A 311 -2.07 28.26 2.20
N TRP A 312 -1.59 28.64 1.01
CA TRP A 312 -0.17 28.85 0.79
C TRP A 312 0.25 30.10 1.55
N THR A 313 1.31 29.97 2.34
CA THR A 313 1.82 31.02 3.22
C THR A 313 3.30 31.24 2.96
N THR A 314 3.83 32.38 3.40
CA THR A 314 5.27 32.54 3.61
C THR A 314 5.74 31.56 4.72
N PRO A 315 7.06 31.35 4.88
CA PRO A 315 7.62 30.59 6.00
C PRO A 315 7.09 30.96 7.38
N ASN A 316 6.75 32.24 7.58
CA ASN A 316 6.26 32.78 8.86
C ASN A 316 4.72 32.85 8.94
N GLY A 317 4.03 32.18 8.01
CA GLY A 317 2.57 32.01 8.05
C GLY A 317 1.74 33.16 7.47
N GLU A 318 2.35 34.09 6.74
CA GLU A 318 1.59 35.16 6.08
C GLU A 318 0.90 34.62 4.81
N PRO A 319 -0.43 34.83 4.65
CA PRO A 319 -1.18 34.23 3.54
C PRO A 319 -0.77 34.82 2.19
N VAL A 320 -0.72 33.96 1.17
CA VAL A 320 -0.35 34.33 -0.21
C VAL A 320 -1.46 33.97 -1.20
N ASN A 321 -1.94 32.72 -1.18
CA ASN A 321 -3.02 32.24 -2.06
C ASN A 321 -3.63 30.93 -1.51
N ASN A 322 -4.69 30.42 -2.16
CA ASN A 322 -5.35 29.16 -1.79
C ASN A 322 -5.05 28.01 -2.76
N HIS A 323 -4.00 28.09 -3.57
CA HIS A 323 -3.74 27.11 -4.62
C HIS A 323 -3.58 25.65 -4.12
N PRO A 324 -2.94 25.38 -2.96
CA PRO A 324 -2.85 24.03 -2.42
C PRO A 324 -4.18 23.43 -1.96
N MET A 325 -5.25 24.24 -1.91
CA MET A 325 -6.61 23.79 -1.63
C MET A 325 -7.40 23.39 -2.89
N PHE A 326 -6.79 23.43 -4.07
CA PHE A 326 -7.39 22.85 -5.27
C PHE A 326 -7.06 21.36 -5.39
N VAL A 327 -7.99 20.56 -5.88
CA VAL A 327 -7.79 19.15 -6.23
C VAL A 327 -7.86 18.99 -7.74
N LYS A 328 -6.99 18.15 -8.29
CA LYS A 328 -6.95 17.81 -9.71
C LYS A 328 -7.69 16.49 -9.90
N VAL A 329 -8.66 16.48 -10.80
CA VAL A 329 -9.46 15.29 -11.10
C VAL A 329 -9.18 14.88 -12.53
N ILE A 330 -8.62 13.68 -12.72
CA ILE A 330 -8.07 13.22 -13.98
C ILE A 330 -8.83 11.98 -14.45
N THR A 331 -9.33 12.04 -15.69
CA THR A 331 -9.97 10.89 -16.35
C THR A 331 -8.93 9.88 -16.86
N PRO A 332 -9.31 8.63 -17.18
CA PRO A 332 -8.39 7.66 -17.80
C PRO A 332 -7.75 8.18 -19.10
N GLY A 333 -8.47 9.01 -19.86
CA GLY A 333 -7.94 9.67 -21.06
C GLY A 333 -6.94 10.81 -20.79
N GLY A 334 -6.67 11.15 -19.53
CA GLY A 334 -5.74 12.21 -19.14
C GLY A 334 -6.34 13.64 -19.17
N VAL A 335 -7.65 13.78 -19.33
CA VAL A 335 -8.32 15.10 -19.20
C VAL A 335 -8.30 15.51 -17.73
N VAL A 336 -7.81 16.72 -17.45
CA VAL A 336 -7.64 17.28 -16.11
C VAL A 336 -8.70 18.34 -15.83
N GLU A 337 -9.44 18.16 -14.74
CA GLU A 337 -10.32 19.17 -14.15
C GLU A 337 -9.68 19.73 -12.87
N HIS A 338 -9.87 21.04 -12.63
CA HIS A 338 -9.34 21.76 -11.47
C HIS A 338 -10.49 22.15 -10.54
N VAL A 339 -10.61 21.47 -9.40
CA VAL A 339 -11.76 21.64 -8.49
C VAL A 339 -11.31 22.38 -7.23
N ASP A 340 -11.99 23.48 -6.89
CA ASP A 340 -11.73 24.22 -5.66
C ASP A 340 -12.30 23.47 -4.45
N TRP A 341 -11.42 22.97 -3.58
CA TRP A 341 -11.76 22.25 -2.35
C TRP A 341 -11.61 23.11 -1.10
N THR A 342 -11.44 24.43 -1.24
CA THR A 342 -11.25 25.36 -0.11
C THR A 342 -12.28 25.16 1.00
N LYS A 343 -13.56 25.00 0.66
CA LYS A 343 -14.63 24.78 1.66
C LYS A 343 -14.53 23.42 2.34
N HIS A 344 -14.10 22.39 1.62
CA HIS A 344 -13.97 21.03 2.15
C HIS A 344 -12.80 20.94 3.15
N TYR A 345 -11.64 21.49 2.79
CA TYR A 345 -10.50 21.56 3.72
C TYR A 345 -10.80 22.41 4.95
N LYS A 346 -11.49 23.54 4.78
CA LYS A 346 -11.96 24.35 5.91
C LYS A 346 -12.88 23.56 6.83
N ALA A 347 -13.85 22.82 6.28
CA ALA A 347 -14.74 21.98 7.07
C ALA A 347 -13.98 20.89 7.86
N LEU A 348 -12.96 20.26 7.25
CA LEU A 348 -12.10 19.28 7.94
C LEU A 348 -11.38 19.91 9.16
N ARG A 349 -10.73 21.08 9.00
CA ARG A 349 -10.05 21.72 10.13
C ARG A 349 -11.02 22.29 11.18
N SER A 350 -12.19 22.80 10.77
CA SER A 350 -13.22 23.27 11.69
C SER A 350 -13.76 22.13 12.57
N LYS A 351 -13.82 20.88 12.07
CA LYS A 351 -14.16 19.70 12.90
C LYS A 351 -13.20 19.53 14.08
N ALA A 352 -11.92 19.86 13.91
CA ALA A 352 -10.90 19.85 14.95
C ALA A 352 -10.87 21.14 15.80
N LYS A 353 -11.83 22.06 15.59
CA LYS A 353 -11.89 23.40 16.18
C LYS A 353 -10.62 24.20 15.87
N ILE A 354 -10.17 24.13 14.62
CA ILE A 354 -9.04 24.89 14.09
C ILE A 354 -9.59 25.86 13.05
N GLU A 355 -9.36 27.14 13.27
CA GLU A 355 -9.64 28.21 12.31
C GLU A 355 -8.35 28.94 11.97
N PHE A 356 -8.32 29.62 10.82
CA PHE A 356 -7.18 30.46 10.45
C PHE A 356 -6.95 31.53 11.55
N PRO A 357 -5.71 31.77 12.01
CA PRO A 357 -4.42 31.40 11.41
C PRO A 357 -3.92 29.97 11.71
N GLY A 358 -4.65 29.17 12.48
CA GLY A 358 -4.43 27.74 12.60
C GLY A 358 -4.63 27.01 11.27
N TYR A 359 -4.05 25.81 11.16
CA TYR A 359 -3.97 25.08 9.91
C TYR A 359 -3.97 23.55 10.10
N MET A 360 -4.17 22.85 9.00
CA MET A 360 -4.08 21.40 8.87
C MET A 360 -3.42 21.09 7.52
N ILE A 361 -2.39 20.25 7.51
CA ILE A 361 -1.68 19.81 6.31
C ILE A 361 -2.07 18.38 5.99
N HIS A 362 -2.46 18.15 4.74
CA HIS A 362 -2.85 16.84 4.21
C HIS A 362 -1.80 16.36 3.21
N GLU A 363 -1.19 15.22 3.52
CA GLU A 363 -0.36 14.41 2.60
C GLU A 363 -0.97 13.02 2.41
N SER A 364 -2.17 12.77 2.94
CA SER A 364 -2.84 11.51 2.69
C SER A 364 -4.35 11.71 2.70
N GLY A 365 -4.99 11.15 1.68
CA GLY A 365 -6.43 11.17 1.50
C GLY A 365 -6.87 9.99 0.65
N GLN A 366 -7.84 9.21 1.12
CA GLN A 366 -8.40 8.08 0.37
C GLN A 366 -9.92 8.17 0.30
N TRP A 367 -10.48 7.77 -0.83
CA TRP A 367 -11.91 7.48 -0.96
C TRP A 367 -12.15 6.00 -0.69
N SER A 368 -13.21 5.69 0.05
CA SER A 368 -13.69 4.31 0.24
C SER A 368 -15.03 4.14 -0.44
N ASP A 369 -15.09 3.26 -1.44
CA ASP A 369 -16.36 2.84 -2.05
C ASP A 369 -17.20 2.00 -1.08
N VAL A 370 -16.59 1.30 -0.12
CA VAL A 370 -17.29 0.50 0.89
C VAL A 370 -18.04 1.42 1.87
N HIS A 371 -17.37 2.43 2.40
CA HIS A 371 -17.94 3.36 3.38
C HIS A 371 -18.68 4.54 2.74
N GLN A 372 -18.51 4.77 1.43
CA GLN A 372 -18.98 5.96 0.71
C GLN A 372 -18.52 7.27 1.39
N LYS A 373 -17.27 7.27 1.85
CA LYS A 373 -16.66 8.35 2.63
C LYS A 373 -15.24 8.64 2.15
N TRP A 374 -14.85 9.91 2.30
CA TRP A 374 -13.47 10.34 2.28
C TRP A 374 -12.82 10.08 3.63
N PHE A 375 -11.54 9.71 3.64
CA PHE A 375 -10.72 9.53 4.81
C PHE A 375 -9.42 10.33 4.67
N PHE A 376 -8.99 11.00 5.74
CA PHE A 376 -7.75 11.77 5.77
C PHE A 376 -6.98 11.51 7.06
N MET A 377 -5.68 11.27 6.93
CA MET A 377 -4.74 11.27 8.05
C MET A 377 -3.80 12.47 7.88
N PRO A 378 -4.13 13.65 8.45
CA PRO A 378 -3.32 14.84 8.23
C PRO A 378 -1.91 14.63 8.79
N ARG A 379 -0.90 15.07 8.02
CA ARG A 379 0.49 15.08 8.48
C ARG A 379 0.61 15.98 9.70
N ARG A 380 0.14 17.22 9.58
CA ARG A 380 0.28 18.27 10.61
C ARG A 380 -1.04 18.95 10.92
N ALA A 381 -1.20 19.42 12.14
CA ALA A 381 -2.26 20.37 12.48
C ALA A 381 -1.89 21.23 13.68
N SER A 382 -2.25 22.52 13.64
CA SER A 382 -1.99 23.47 14.71
C SER A 382 -3.13 24.48 14.85
N ARG A 383 -3.40 24.91 16.09
CA ARG A 383 -4.27 26.07 16.38
C ARG A 383 -3.53 27.40 16.24
N ASN A 384 -2.20 27.35 16.19
CA ASN A 384 -1.35 28.52 16.04
C ASN A 384 -1.03 28.77 14.57
N LYS A 385 -0.55 29.98 14.28
CA LYS A 385 -0.08 30.37 12.95
C LYS A 385 1.03 29.43 12.47
N TYR A 386 1.03 29.15 11.16
CA TYR A 386 2.09 28.39 10.51
C TYR A 386 3.46 29.06 10.70
N ASP A 387 4.45 28.22 11.01
CA ASP A 387 5.86 28.55 11.04
C ASP A 387 6.62 27.29 10.60
N GLU A 388 7.50 27.41 9.61
CA GLU A 388 8.16 26.24 9.00
C GLU A 388 8.99 25.40 9.97
N THR A 389 9.57 26.03 11.01
CA THR A 389 10.38 25.32 12.00
C THR A 389 9.50 24.65 13.03
N VAL A 390 8.44 25.33 13.48
CA VAL A 390 7.49 24.77 14.46
C VAL A 390 6.66 23.65 13.86
N ASP A 391 6.34 23.73 12.56
CA ASP A 391 5.50 22.75 11.86
C ASP A 391 6.07 21.33 11.90
N GLU A 392 7.40 21.17 11.92
CA GLU A 392 8.05 19.86 12.06
C GLU A 392 7.54 19.10 13.30
N HIS A 393 7.12 19.82 14.35
CA HIS A 393 6.63 19.24 15.60
C HIS A 393 5.08 19.16 15.67
N MET A 394 4.37 19.51 14.61
CA MET A 394 2.90 19.57 14.62
C MET A 394 2.21 18.27 14.16
N GLY A 395 2.92 17.14 14.22
CA GLY A 395 2.38 15.82 13.86
C GLY A 395 1.12 15.43 14.64
N LYS A 396 0.22 14.70 13.98
CA LYS A 396 -1.02 14.18 14.57
C LYS A 396 -1.18 12.68 14.35
N ASN A 397 -1.99 12.07 15.23
CA ASN A 397 -2.48 10.70 15.14
C ASN A 397 -3.97 10.68 14.76
N TRP A 398 -4.42 11.66 13.96
CA TRP A 398 -5.83 11.85 13.64
C TRP A 398 -6.25 11.09 12.39
N LEU A 399 -7.46 10.54 12.40
CA LEU A 399 -8.20 10.11 11.22
C LEU A 399 -9.50 10.90 11.15
N LEU A 400 -9.67 11.64 10.06
CA LEU A 400 -10.94 12.26 9.71
C LEU A 400 -11.67 11.36 8.71
N SER A 401 -12.98 11.21 8.88
CA SER A 401 -13.85 10.66 7.83
C SER A 401 -14.95 11.65 7.51
N ALA A 402 -15.29 11.78 6.23
CA ALA A 402 -16.30 12.71 5.76
C ALA A 402 -17.19 12.04 4.72
N ASP A 403 -18.50 12.30 4.76
CA ASP A 403 -19.36 11.91 3.64
C ASP A 403 -18.93 12.58 2.33
N ALA A 404 -19.46 12.10 1.19
CA ALA A 404 -19.10 12.61 -0.13
C ALA A 404 -19.24 14.13 -0.31
N LYS A 405 -20.07 14.79 0.51
CA LYS A 405 -20.36 16.23 0.45
C LYS A 405 -19.64 17.03 1.56
N PHE A 406 -18.89 16.36 2.44
CA PHE A 406 -18.30 16.93 3.65
C PHE A 406 -19.34 17.57 4.59
N ALA A 407 -20.59 17.10 4.56
CA ALA A 407 -21.64 17.59 5.44
C ALA A 407 -21.53 16.97 6.84
N ASN A 408 -21.17 15.69 6.90
CA ASN A 408 -20.90 14.97 8.13
C ASN A 408 -19.43 14.59 8.19
N ILE A 409 -18.71 15.16 9.16
CA ILE A 409 -17.30 14.88 9.40
C ILE A 409 -17.13 14.30 10.81
N GLU A 410 -16.41 13.21 10.90
CA GLU A 410 -15.96 12.56 12.13
C GLU A 410 -14.46 12.73 12.27
N LEU A 411 -13.99 12.84 13.51
CA LEU A 411 -12.57 12.88 13.86
C LEU A 411 -12.35 11.84 14.95
N ARG A 412 -11.36 10.98 14.77
CA ARG A 412 -10.89 10.02 15.77
C ARG A 412 -9.38 10.03 15.86
N GLU A 413 -8.86 9.55 16.97
CA GLU A 413 -7.43 9.35 17.18
C GLU A 413 -7.08 7.86 17.00
N ILE A 414 -6.00 7.59 16.27
CA ILE A 414 -5.52 6.25 15.92
C ILE A 414 -4.07 6.10 16.35
N GLY A 415 -3.81 5.18 17.27
CA GLY A 415 -2.50 5.01 17.87
C GLY A 415 -2.09 6.22 18.71
N GLU A 416 -0.79 6.40 18.90
CA GLU A 416 -0.22 7.45 19.77
C GLU A 416 0.70 8.38 18.98
N ILE A 417 0.81 9.64 19.43
CA ILE A 417 1.83 10.57 18.94
C ILE A 417 3.18 10.17 19.55
N ARG A 418 4.21 10.03 18.71
CA ARG A 418 5.56 9.66 19.14
C ARG A 418 6.47 10.88 19.22
N GLY A 419 7.24 10.95 20.31
CA GLY A 419 8.19 12.05 20.55
C GLY A 419 7.50 13.41 20.73
N ASP A 420 8.06 14.45 20.13
CA ASP A 420 7.51 15.81 20.18
C ASP A 420 6.50 16.11 19.04
N GLY A 421 6.15 15.11 18.23
CA GLY A 421 5.30 15.28 17.05
C GLY A 421 6.07 15.34 15.73
N PHE A 422 7.39 15.11 15.69
CA PHE A 422 8.19 15.00 14.46
C PHE A 422 7.75 13.92 13.46
N ARG A 423 7.18 12.81 13.95
CA ARG A 423 6.72 11.69 13.14
C ARG A 423 5.26 11.85 12.78
N ALA A 424 4.95 11.90 11.49
CA ALA A 424 3.61 12.23 11.00
C ALA A 424 3.22 11.43 9.76
N PHE A 425 1.92 11.25 9.55
CA PHE A 425 1.39 10.51 8.40
C PHE A 425 1.81 11.14 7.07
N SER A 426 2.28 10.30 6.15
CA SER A 426 2.66 10.68 4.78
C SER A 426 1.85 9.95 3.72
N ALA A 427 1.29 8.77 4.01
CA ALA A 427 0.37 8.07 3.11
C ALA A 427 -0.45 7.05 3.89
N PHE A 428 -1.58 6.60 3.35
CA PHE A 428 -2.24 5.38 3.81
C PHE A 428 -3.06 4.73 2.70
N GLN A 429 -3.32 3.44 2.84
CA GLN A 429 -4.18 2.63 1.98
C GLN A 429 -5.05 1.72 2.83
N PHE A 430 -6.26 1.44 2.34
CA PHE A 430 -7.07 0.33 2.87
C PHE A 430 -6.46 -0.99 2.43
N LEU A 431 -6.42 -1.96 3.33
CA LEU A 431 -6.00 -3.31 2.99
C LEU A 431 -7.13 -3.99 2.18
N PRO A 432 -6.88 -4.46 0.95
CA PRO A 432 -7.91 -5.07 0.13
C PRO A 432 -8.60 -6.24 0.83
N ASN A 433 -9.88 -6.49 0.50
CA ASN A 433 -10.68 -7.59 1.06
C ASN A 433 -10.89 -7.54 2.59
N THR A 434 -10.72 -6.36 3.21
CA THR A 434 -11.03 -6.16 4.64
C THR A 434 -12.30 -5.33 4.88
N GLY A 435 -13.06 -5.03 3.82
CA GLY A 435 -14.19 -4.10 3.91
C GLY A 435 -13.75 -2.68 4.31
N ASP A 436 -12.55 -2.28 3.87
CA ASP A 436 -11.89 -1.04 4.24
C ASP A 436 -11.82 -0.83 5.77
N ASP A 437 -11.74 -1.93 6.54
CA ASP A 437 -11.64 -1.89 8.00
C ASP A 437 -10.18 -1.83 8.47
N VAL A 438 -9.24 -2.34 7.67
CA VAL A 438 -7.81 -2.35 8.00
C VAL A 438 -7.08 -1.30 7.17
N ILE A 439 -6.31 -0.44 7.81
CA ILE A 439 -5.48 0.58 7.17
C ILE A 439 -4.01 0.23 7.34
N VAL A 440 -3.25 0.34 6.26
CA VAL A 440 -1.78 0.39 6.26
C VAL A 440 -1.38 1.84 6.06
N ALA A 441 -0.60 2.40 6.98
CA ALA A 441 -0.20 3.81 6.93
C ALA A 441 1.32 3.96 6.97
N LEU A 442 1.81 4.97 6.26
CA LEU A 442 3.17 5.46 6.35
C LEU A 442 3.22 6.70 7.22
N LYS A 443 4.30 6.81 7.99
CA LYS A 443 4.72 8.05 8.62
C LYS A 443 6.15 8.38 8.21
N SER A 444 6.44 9.63 7.87
CA SER A 444 7.80 10.12 7.72
C SER A 444 8.20 11.01 8.90
N GLU A 445 9.51 11.10 9.15
CA GLU A 445 10.11 11.96 10.16
C GLU A 445 11.10 12.91 9.48
N GLU A 446 10.95 14.19 9.77
CA GLU A 446 11.83 15.27 9.33
C GLU A 446 12.51 15.90 10.54
N ARG A 447 13.78 16.28 10.33
CA ARG A 447 14.59 17.01 11.31
C ARG A 447 15.36 18.10 10.58
N ASN A 448 15.10 19.35 10.95
CA ASN A 448 15.78 20.51 10.36
C ASN A 448 15.69 20.49 8.82
N GLY A 449 14.48 20.22 8.30
CA GLY A 449 14.18 20.14 6.88
C GLY A 449 14.77 18.92 6.16
N THR A 450 15.29 17.92 6.88
CA THR A 450 15.84 16.69 6.29
C THR A 450 15.01 15.48 6.70
N GLY A 451 14.61 14.69 5.72
CA GLY A 451 14.01 13.38 5.92
C GLY A 451 14.95 12.37 6.58
N VAL A 452 14.66 11.91 7.79
CA VAL A 452 15.58 11.03 8.55
C VAL A 452 15.05 9.62 8.78
N ALA A 453 13.74 9.39 8.65
CA ALA A 453 13.17 8.07 8.81
C ALA A 453 11.77 7.95 8.18
N SER A 454 11.40 6.70 7.90
CA SER A 454 10.02 6.32 7.60
C SER A 454 9.60 5.11 8.39
N TYR A 455 8.32 5.06 8.69
CA TYR A 455 7.67 4.05 9.51
C TYR A 455 6.43 3.53 8.82
N LEU A 456 6.11 2.27 9.05
CA LEU A 456 4.86 1.66 8.60
C LEU A 456 4.10 1.12 9.80
N SER A 457 2.80 1.36 9.81
CA SER A 457 1.89 0.98 10.89
C SER A 457 0.60 0.40 10.29
N VAL A 458 -0.07 -0.48 11.02
CA VAL A 458 -1.32 -1.10 10.58
C VAL A 458 -2.36 -1.01 11.68
N PHE A 459 -3.57 -0.58 11.32
CA PHE A 459 -4.67 -0.30 12.27
C PHE A 459 -5.97 -0.93 11.79
N ARG A 460 -6.86 -1.24 12.71
CA ARG A 460 -8.23 -1.67 12.44
C ARG A 460 -9.24 -0.61 12.93
N LEU A 461 -10.20 -0.25 12.08
CA LEU A 461 -11.13 0.85 12.33
C LEU A 461 -12.29 0.48 13.25
N SER A 462 -12.80 -0.74 13.12
CA SER A 462 -13.99 -1.24 13.82
C SER A 462 -13.83 -1.26 15.34
N ASP A 463 -12.62 -1.56 15.83
CA ASP A 463 -12.27 -1.63 17.26
C ASP A 463 -11.17 -0.63 17.67
N ASN A 464 -10.76 0.25 16.75
CA ASN A 464 -9.67 1.22 16.94
C ASN A 464 -8.33 0.59 17.39
N LYS A 465 -8.05 -0.65 16.97
CA LYS A 465 -6.88 -1.41 17.40
C LYS A 465 -5.66 -1.16 16.52
N VAL A 466 -4.51 -0.94 17.15
CA VAL A 466 -3.19 -0.98 16.48
C VAL A 466 -2.79 -2.45 16.30
N LEU A 467 -2.69 -2.90 15.06
CA LEU A 467 -2.30 -4.27 14.69
C LEU A 467 -0.78 -4.39 14.51
N LEU A 468 -0.16 -3.33 13.99
CA LEU A 468 1.29 -3.15 13.91
C LEU A 468 1.57 -1.70 14.28
N ASP A 469 2.32 -1.50 15.36
CA ASP A 469 2.80 -0.16 15.73
C ASP A 469 3.99 0.26 14.86
N ASP A 470 4.38 1.53 14.91
CA ASP A 470 5.35 2.14 14.01
C ASP A 470 6.67 1.34 13.86
N GLU A 471 6.77 0.53 12.80
CA GLU A 471 7.97 -0.21 12.43
C GLU A 471 8.84 0.64 11.53
N LYS A 472 10.11 0.88 11.89
CA LYS A 472 11.01 1.68 11.05
C LYS A 472 11.38 0.90 9.77
N ILE A 473 11.12 1.50 8.61
CA ILE A 473 11.35 0.87 7.30
C ILE A 473 12.48 1.51 6.50
N ALA A 474 12.88 2.75 6.80
CA ALA A 474 13.98 3.43 6.10
C ALA A 474 14.60 4.55 6.93
N SER A 475 15.74 5.07 6.45
CA SER A 475 16.46 6.24 6.97
C SER A 475 16.31 7.48 6.07
N TYR A 476 15.19 7.57 5.35
CA TYR A 476 14.77 8.67 4.47
C TYR A 476 13.23 8.64 4.37
N LYS A 477 12.61 9.62 3.69
CA LYS A 477 11.15 9.72 3.59
C LYS A 477 10.60 8.81 2.49
N PHE A 478 9.61 8.01 2.86
CA PHE A 478 8.66 7.39 1.97
C PHE A 478 7.33 8.15 2.13
N GLU A 479 6.82 8.63 1.01
CA GLU A 479 5.63 9.49 0.97
C GLU A 479 4.52 8.91 0.11
N GLY A 480 4.78 7.84 -0.65
CA GLY A 480 3.71 7.09 -1.30
C GLY A 480 3.62 5.64 -0.87
N LEU A 481 2.39 5.13 -0.83
CA LEU A 481 2.06 3.75 -0.48
C LEU A 481 0.97 3.20 -1.40
N VAL A 482 1.20 2.00 -1.94
CA VAL A 482 0.15 1.14 -2.51
C VAL A 482 0.19 -0.24 -1.88
N VAL A 483 -0.99 -0.84 -1.71
CA VAL A 483 -1.16 -2.24 -1.29
C VAL A 483 -2.17 -2.87 -2.25
N TYR A 484 -1.87 -4.05 -2.79
CA TYR A 484 -2.66 -4.69 -3.84
C TYR A 484 -2.57 -6.23 -3.84
#